data_AF-A0A7T3RBR1-F1
#
_entry.id   AF-A0A7T3RBR1-F1
#
_cell.length_a   1.000
_cell.length_b   1.000
_cell.length_c   1.000
_cell.angle_alpha   90.00
_cell.angle_beta   90.00
_cell.angle_gamma   90.00
#
_symmetry.space_group_name_H-M   'P 1'
#
loop_
_entity.id
_entity.type
_entity.pdbx_description
1 polymer ?
#
loop_
_entity_poly.entity_id
_entity_poly.type
_entity_poly.pdbx_seq_one_letter_code
_entity_poly.pdbx_strand_id
1 'polypeptide(L)'
;MKMKIKLHTASKLNELIVQICKNDAFTLMESLVSIAVMSSAIPAIVFAYSSCMHSVVFAKQNVRSNLELINSDRILREFIQQIKIPPWVNEKNINLTWSNHSIVIYTEQDDFCEYKLDLPEKIRILSCSLICKQNESVGLLCEYELRNKRNKLIQIFASGYGDTDEF
;
A
#
# COMPACT_ATOMS: atom_id res chain seq x y z
N MET A 1 36.17 -23.66 -85.93
CA MET A 1 35.90 -24.41 -84.68
C MET A 1 36.21 -23.65 -83.37
N LYS A 2 36.89 -22.49 -83.38
CA LYS A 2 37.22 -21.70 -82.15
C LYS A 2 36.08 -20.84 -81.58
N MET A 3 35.03 -20.55 -82.35
CA MET A 3 33.99 -19.57 -81.97
C MET A 3 32.90 -20.15 -81.03
N LYS A 4 32.61 -21.45 -81.13
CA LYS A 4 31.63 -22.13 -80.24
C LYS A 4 32.12 -22.29 -78.79
N ILE A 5 33.43 -22.40 -78.57
CA ILE A 5 34.01 -22.63 -77.25
C ILE A 5 33.96 -21.35 -76.39
N LYS A 6 34.16 -20.17 -77.00
CA LYS A 6 34.06 -18.86 -76.32
C LYS A 6 32.63 -18.50 -75.91
N LEU A 7 31.64 -18.84 -76.73
CA LEU A 7 30.23 -18.55 -76.40
C LEU A 7 29.74 -19.36 -75.19
N HIS A 8 30.16 -20.63 -75.09
CA HIS A 8 29.73 -21.51 -74.00
C HIS A 8 30.35 -21.14 -72.64
N THR A 9 31.57 -20.59 -72.64
CA THR A 9 32.25 -20.10 -71.42
C THR A 9 31.67 -18.77 -70.95
N ALA A 10 31.32 -17.86 -71.87
CA ALA A 10 30.65 -16.61 -71.53
C ALA A 10 29.23 -16.83 -70.97
N SER A 11 28.48 -17.79 -71.50
CA SER A 11 27.14 -18.13 -70.99
C SER A 11 27.19 -18.69 -69.56
N LYS A 12 28.14 -19.58 -69.26
CA LYS A 12 28.34 -20.12 -67.89
C LYS A 12 28.77 -19.05 -66.89
N LEU A 13 29.60 -18.09 -67.32
CA LEU A 13 30.03 -16.98 -66.47
C LEU A 13 28.85 -16.06 -66.11
N ASN A 14 27.98 -15.76 -67.07
CA ASN A 14 26.77 -14.98 -66.82
C ASN A 14 25.77 -15.69 -65.89
N GLU A 15 25.59 -17.01 -66.02
CA GLU A 15 24.74 -17.78 -65.09
C GLU A 15 25.29 -17.74 -63.66
N LEU A 16 26.61 -17.85 -63.49
CA LEU A 16 27.27 -17.79 -62.19
C LEU A 16 27.15 -16.39 -61.56
N ILE A 17 27.34 -15.32 -62.34
CA ILE A 17 27.17 -13.94 -61.87
C ILE A 17 25.73 -13.68 -61.44
N VAL A 18 24.74 -14.16 -62.21
CA VAL A 18 23.32 -14.04 -61.86
C VAL A 18 22.97 -14.85 -60.60
N GLN A 19 23.55 -16.03 -60.41
CA GLN A 19 23.37 -16.82 -59.18
C GLN A 19 23.98 -16.14 -57.96
N ILE A 20 25.18 -15.58 -58.07
CA ILE A 20 25.85 -14.85 -56.98
C ILE A 20 25.03 -13.61 -56.60
N CYS A 21 24.62 -12.79 -57.58
CA CYS A 21 23.80 -11.61 -57.31
C CYS A 21 22.43 -11.95 -56.69
N LYS A 22 21.83 -13.10 -57.05
CA LYS A 22 20.58 -13.57 -56.44
C LYS A 22 20.77 -13.99 -54.98
N ASN A 23 21.86 -14.69 -54.67
CA ASN A 23 22.15 -15.11 -53.30
C ASN A 23 22.46 -13.91 -52.40
N ASP A 24 23.25 -12.94 -52.86
CA ASP A 24 23.56 -11.74 -52.08
C ASP A 24 22.31 -10.90 -51.81
N ALA A 25 21.44 -10.74 -52.82
CA ALA A 25 20.16 -10.05 -52.65
C ALA A 25 19.23 -10.77 -51.68
N PHE A 26 19.23 -12.10 -51.67
CA PHE A 26 18.46 -12.91 -50.73
C PHE A 26 18.98 -12.76 -49.28
N THR A 27 20.30 -12.80 -49.11
CA THR A 27 20.97 -12.64 -47.80
C THR A 27 20.73 -11.24 -47.21
N LEU A 28 20.68 -10.22 -48.07
CA LEU A 28 20.42 -8.84 -47.68
C LEU A 28 18.94 -8.63 -47.29
N MET A 29 18.01 -9.28 -47.99
CA MET A 29 16.58 -9.32 -47.61
C MET A 29 16.36 -10.00 -46.26
N GLU A 30 16.99 -11.15 -46.00
CA GLU A 30 16.91 -11.83 -44.68
C GLU A 30 17.45 -10.97 -43.54
N SER A 31 18.55 -10.24 -43.81
CA SER A 31 19.15 -9.32 -42.85
C SER A 31 18.22 -8.14 -42.53
N LEU A 32 17.59 -7.55 -43.55
CA LEU A 32 16.63 -6.45 -43.37
C LEU A 32 15.38 -6.90 -42.61
N VAL A 33 14.85 -8.09 -42.92
CA VAL A 33 13.71 -8.67 -42.19
C VAL A 33 14.09 -8.92 -40.74
N SER A 34 15.28 -9.47 -40.48
CA SER A 34 15.75 -9.71 -39.11
C SER A 34 15.90 -8.41 -38.31
N ILE A 35 16.44 -7.34 -38.92
CA ILE A 35 16.54 -6.03 -38.29
C ILE A 35 15.15 -5.44 -38.01
N ALA A 36 14.20 -5.58 -38.94
CA ALA A 36 12.82 -5.11 -38.76
C ALA A 36 12.07 -5.87 -37.65
N VAL A 37 12.31 -7.18 -37.52
CA VAL A 37 11.74 -8.00 -36.43
C VAL A 37 12.36 -7.59 -35.09
N MET A 38 13.68 -7.41 -35.02
CA MET A 38 14.35 -6.99 -33.79
C MET A 38 13.97 -5.57 -33.37
N SER A 39 13.82 -4.65 -34.32
CA SER A 39 13.44 -3.26 -34.04
C SER A 39 12.01 -3.09 -33.55
N SER A 40 11.13 -4.06 -33.83
CA SER A 40 9.75 -4.09 -33.33
C SER A 40 9.61 -4.90 -32.04
N ALA A 41 10.36 -5.99 -31.88
CA ALA A 41 10.32 -6.84 -30.70
C ALA A 41 10.91 -6.16 -29.45
N ILE A 42 12.04 -5.46 -29.59
CA ILE A 42 12.72 -4.82 -28.44
C ILE A 42 11.84 -3.75 -27.77
N PRO A 43 11.21 -2.80 -28.49
CA PRO A 43 10.30 -1.84 -27.89
C PRO A 43 9.09 -2.48 -27.22
N ALA A 44 8.55 -3.56 -27.79
CA ALA A 44 7.43 -4.29 -27.18
C ALA A 44 7.81 -4.90 -25.84
N ILE A 45 9.00 -5.48 -25.73
CA ILE A 45 9.53 -6.05 -24.48
C ILE A 45 9.76 -4.94 -23.45
N VAL A 46 10.38 -3.83 -23.84
CA VAL A 46 10.63 -2.69 -22.93
C VAL A 46 9.31 -2.07 -22.45
N PHE A 47 8.32 -1.96 -23.33
CA PHE A 47 6.99 -1.47 -22.97
C PHE A 47 6.31 -2.41 -21.96
N ALA A 48 6.28 -3.71 -22.24
CA ALA A 48 5.72 -4.71 -21.34
C ALA A 48 6.41 -4.69 -19.97
N TYR A 49 7.73 -4.58 -19.94
CA TYR A 49 8.52 -4.44 -18.71
C TYR A 49 8.17 -3.17 -17.95
N SER A 50 8.08 -2.03 -18.64
CA SER A 50 7.71 -0.73 -18.05
C SER A 50 6.30 -0.77 -17.44
N SER A 51 5.32 -1.32 -18.15
CA SER A 51 3.95 -1.50 -17.64
C SER A 51 3.91 -2.42 -16.41
N CYS A 52 4.71 -3.50 -16.41
CA CYS A 52 4.83 -4.40 -15.28
C CYS A 52 5.43 -3.68 -14.06
N MET A 53 6.54 -2.96 -14.25
CA MET A 53 7.20 -2.21 -13.19
C MET A 53 6.31 -1.10 -12.63
N HIS A 54 5.57 -0.39 -13.48
CA HIS A 54 4.59 0.60 -13.04
C HIS A 54 3.50 -0.03 -12.16
N SER A 55 2.96 -1.19 -12.57
CA SER A 55 1.97 -1.94 -11.78
C SER A 55 2.53 -2.39 -10.43
N VAL A 56 3.78 -2.86 -10.38
CA VAL A 56 4.43 -3.26 -9.13
C VAL A 56 4.65 -2.07 -8.20
N VAL A 57 5.11 -0.93 -8.72
CA VAL A 57 5.29 0.30 -7.93
C VAL A 57 3.96 0.79 -7.37
N PHE A 58 2.91 0.79 -8.19
CA PHE A 58 1.56 1.15 -7.77
C PHE A 58 1.04 0.21 -6.67
N ALA A 59 1.19 -1.11 -6.85
CA ALA A 59 0.81 -2.10 -5.85
C ALA A 59 1.56 -1.91 -4.53
N LYS A 60 2.87 -1.66 -4.60
CA LYS A 60 3.71 -1.39 -3.41
C LYS A 60 3.27 -0.15 -2.65
N GLN A 61 2.96 0.94 -3.36
CA GLN A 61 2.44 2.16 -2.74
C GLN A 61 1.07 1.91 -2.08
N ASN A 62 0.19 1.18 -2.73
CA ASN A 62 -1.12 0.84 -2.18
C ASN A 62 -0.97 0.01 -0.89
N VAL A 63 -0.15 -1.04 -0.90
CA VAL A 63 0.13 -1.87 0.28
C VAL A 63 0.70 -1.02 1.42
N ARG A 64 1.70 -0.16 1.14
CA ARG A 64 2.28 0.72 2.15
C ARG A 64 1.23 1.65 2.76
N SER A 65 0.39 2.25 1.93
CA SER A 65 -0.67 3.14 2.41
C SER A 65 -1.71 2.40 3.27
N ASN A 66 -2.02 1.15 2.94
CA ASN A 66 -2.94 0.32 3.70
C ASN A 66 -2.33 -0.12 5.03
N LEU A 67 -1.03 -0.45 5.06
CA LEU A 67 -0.32 -0.82 6.28
C LEU A 67 -0.26 0.35 7.28
N GLU A 68 0.04 1.56 6.81
CA GLU A 68 0.03 2.75 7.66
C GLU A 68 -1.34 2.98 8.30
N LEU A 69 -2.44 2.65 7.60
CA LEU A 69 -3.80 2.77 8.15
C LEU A 69 -4.10 1.69 9.18
N ILE A 70 -3.74 0.43 8.91
CA ILE A 70 -3.89 -0.65 9.87
C ILE A 70 -3.11 -0.32 11.15
N ASN A 71 -1.88 0.20 11.02
CA ASN A 71 -1.10 0.63 12.16
C ASN A 71 -1.77 1.77 12.93
N SER A 72 -2.39 2.73 12.22
CA SER A 72 -3.06 3.86 12.87
C SER A 72 -4.32 3.42 13.63
N ASP A 73 -5.12 2.51 13.07
CA ASP A 73 -6.26 1.88 13.76
C ASP A 73 -5.79 1.08 14.98
N ARG A 74 -4.69 0.35 14.82
CA ARG A 74 -4.06 -0.41 15.91
C ARG A 74 -3.58 0.49 17.04
N ILE A 75 -2.91 1.60 16.73
CA ILE A 75 -2.44 2.57 17.73
C ILE A 75 -3.61 3.15 18.53
N LEU A 76 -4.71 3.52 17.86
CA LEU A 76 -5.89 4.03 18.55
C LEU A 76 -6.49 2.99 19.49
N ARG A 77 -6.59 1.72 19.05
CA ARG A 77 -7.07 0.62 19.89
C ARG A 77 -6.13 0.32 21.05
N GLU A 78 -4.83 0.25 20.80
CA GLU A 78 -3.79 0.00 21.80
C GLU A 78 -3.79 1.09 22.87
N PHE A 79 -3.86 2.37 22.48
CA PHE A 79 -3.96 3.48 23.43
C PHE A 79 -5.20 3.36 24.31
N ILE A 80 -6.36 3.13 23.70
CA ILE A 80 -7.61 3.00 24.44
C ILE A 80 -7.59 1.78 25.38
N GLN A 81 -6.88 0.70 25.02
CA GLN A 81 -6.67 -0.45 25.91
C GLN A 81 -5.65 -0.19 27.03
N GLN A 82 -4.69 0.71 26.82
CA GLN A 82 -3.68 1.08 27.82
C GLN A 82 -4.21 2.02 28.91
N ILE A 83 -5.28 2.76 28.61
CA ILE A 83 -5.95 3.61 29.59
C ILE A 83 -6.48 2.72 30.72
N LYS A 84 -5.93 2.91 31.92
CA LYS A 84 -6.36 2.26 33.15
C LYS A 84 -6.99 3.32 34.04
N ILE A 85 -8.31 3.38 34.02
CA ILE A 85 -9.07 4.21 34.95
C ILE A 85 -9.35 3.36 36.18
N PRO A 86 -8.89 3.75 37.37
CA PRO A 86 -9.19 3.02 38.58
C PRO A 86 -10.71 2.98 38.85
N PRO A 87 -11.24 1.90 39.45
CA PRO A 87 -12.68 1.73 39.71
C PRO A 87 -13.31 2.82 40.57
N TRP A 88 -12.51 3.40 41.47
CA TRP A 88 -12.96 4.40 42.42
C TRP A 88 -13.00 5.81 41.82
N VAL A 89 -12.57 5.99 40.56
CA VAL A 89 -12.60 7.29 39.89
C VAL A 89 -14.00 7.53 39.33
N ASN A 90 -14.64 8.58 39.85
CA ASN A 90 -15.96 9.00 39.41
C ASN A 90 -15.86 9.67 38.03
N GLU A 91 -16.88 9.52 37.18
CA GLU A 91 -16.96 10.14 35.85
C GLU A 91 -16.71 11.66 35.89
N LYS A 92 -17.13 12.31 36.98
CA LYS A 92 -16.99 13.75 37.20
C LYS A 92 -15.53 14.21 37.38
N ASN A 93 -14.66 13.28 37.78
CA ASN A 93 -13.24 13.52 37.98
C ASN A 93 -12.44 13.15 36.73
N ILE A 94 -13.09 12.64 35.68
CA ILE A 94 -12.49 12.29 34.40
C ILE A 94 -12.89 13.36 33.42
N ASN A 95 -11.91 14.11 32.98
CA ASN A 95 -12.13 15.06 31.93
C ASN A 95 -11.49 14.57 30.64
N LEU A 96 -12.24 14.73 29.56
CA LEU A 96 -11.89 14.27 28.24
C LEU A 96 -11.84 15.48 27.31
N THR A 97 -10.67 15.77 26.77
CA THR A 97 -10.48 16.76 25.72
C THR A 97 -10.00 16.06 24.47
N TRP A 98 -10.59 16.41 23.33
CA TRP A 98 -10.22 15.82 22.05
C TRP A 98 -10.14 16.91 20.99
N SER A 99 -9.24 16.71 20.05
CA SER A 99 -9.10 17.50 18.83
C SER A 99 -9.27 16.59 17.62
N ASN A 100 -9.10 17.11 16.40
CA ASN A 100 -9.14 16.27 15.21
C ASN A 100 -8.10 15.13 15.23
N HIS A 101 -6.96 15.33 15.92
CA HIS A 101 -5.81 14.44 15.86
C HIS A 101 -5.22 14.11 17.23
N SER A 102 -5.90 14.47 18.31
CA SER A 102 -5.44 14.14 19.65
C SER A 102 -6.57 13.82 20.60
N ILE A 103 -6.31 12.90 21.52
CA ILE A 103 -7.18 12.59 22.65
C ILE A 103 -6.36 12.77 23.91
N VAL A 104 -6.88 13.55 24.84
CA VAL A 104 -6.29 13.77 26.15
C VAL A 104 -7.34 13.42 27.20
N ILE A 105 -6.98 12.51 28.10
CA ILE A 105 -7.79 12.13 29.25
C ILE A 105 -7.01 12.51 30.50
N TYR A 106 -7.65 13.27 31.37
CA TYR A 106 -7.08 13.69 32.65
C TYR A 106 -8.00 13.25 33.79
N THR A 107 -7.41 12.65 34.82
CA THR A 107 -8.12 12.25 36.04
C THR A 107 -7.65 13.10 37.21
N GLU A 108 -8.56 13.88 37.79
CA GLU A 108 -8.32 14.72 38.96
C GLU A 108 -8.67 13.95 40.24
N GLN A 109 -7.82 13.02 40.67
CA GLN A 109 -7.98 12.34 41.95
C GLN A 109 -6.63 11.77 42.42
N ASP A 110 -6.25 12.07 43.66
CA ASP A 110 -5.07 11.67 44.49
C ASP A 110 -3.70 11.47 43.81
N ASP A 111 -3.63 10.78 42.67
CA ASP A 111 -2.48 10.67 41.77
C ASP A 111 -2.90 11.10 40.35
N PHE A 112 -2.56 12.33 39.97
CA PHE A 112 -2.84 12.87 38.63
C PHE A 112 -2.34 11.92 37.54
N CYS A 113 -3.28 11.39 36.75
CA CYS A 113 -2.97 10.57 35.58
C CYS A 113 -3.42 11.32 34.31
N GLU A 114 -2.45 11.64 33.44
CA GLU A 114 -2.69 12.19 32.11
C GLU A 114 -2.39 11.13 31.06
N TYR A 115 -3.37 10.82 30.22
CA TYR A 115 -3.22 9.97 29.06
C TYR A 115 -3.35 10.82 27.80
N LYS A 116 -2.25 10.97 27.06
CA LYS A 116 -2.22 11.71 25.80
C LYS A 116 -1.93 10.79 24.63
N LEU A 117 -2.78 10.87 23.61
CA LEU A 117 -2.56 10.25 22.31
C LEU A 117 -2.52 11.32 21.23
N ASP A 118 -1.42 11.36 20.50
CA ASP A 118 -1.32 12.09 19.25
C ASP A 118 -1.47 11.10 18.09
N LEU A 119 -2.47 11.33 17.24
CA LEU A 119 -2.81 10.52 16.08
C LEU A 119 -2.22 11.13 14.80
N PRO A 120 -1.88 10.29 13.81
CA PRO A 120 -1.45 10.79 12.50
C PRO A 120 -2.58 11.53 11.78
N GLU A 121 -2.23 12.49 10.92
CA GLU A 121 -3.17 13.37 10.19
C GLU A 121 -4.30 12.63 9.42
N LYS A 122 -4.05 11.37 9.08
CA LYS A 122 -4.95 10.50 8.32
C LYS A 122 -6.16 9.99 9.13
N ILE A 123 -6.10 10.05 10.45
CA ILE A 123 -7.25 9.79 11.33
C ILE A 123 -7.82 11.13 11.75
N ARG A 124 -9.14 11.29 11.61
CA ARG A 124 -9.84 12.44 12.16
C ARG A 124 -10.82 11.97 13.21
N ILE A 125 -10.63 12.40 14.45
CA ILE A 125 -11.61 12.18 15.51
C ILE A 125 -12.83 13.06 15.22
N LEU A 126 -14.01 12.45 15.24
CA LEU A 126 -15.28 13.12 15.01
C LEU A 126 -15.96 13.46 16.33
N SER A 127 -15.90 12.54 17.28
CA SER A 127 -16.40 12.73 18.64
C SER A 127 -15.71 11.76 19.59
N CYS A 128 -15.51 12.18 20.83
CA CYS A 128 -15.16 11.30 21.94
C CYS A 128 -16.06 11.63 23.13
N SER A 129 -16.66 10.62 23.74
CA SER A 129 -17.50 10.75 24.92
C SER A 129 -17.24 9.65 25.94
N LEU A 130 -17.48 9.96 27.20
CA LEU A 130 -17.50 8.97 28.27
C LEU A 130 -18.86 8.27 28.29
N ILE A 131 -18.85 6.95 28.40
CA ILE A 131 -20.04 6.14 28.63
C ILE A 131 -20.02 5.69 30.08
N CYS A 132 -21.06 5.98 30.84
CA CYS A 132 -21.23 5.46 32.19
C CYS A 132 -22.36 4.43 32.18
N LYS A 133 -22.07 3.19 32.59
CA LYS A 133 -23.11 2.18 32.86
C LYS A 133 -23.49 2.27 34.33
N GLN A 134 -24.78 2.07 34.61
CA GLN A 134 -25.49 2.32 35.88
C GLN A 134 -24.97 1.64 37.17
N ASN A 135 -23.72 1.19 37.25
CA ASN A 135 -22.93 1.13 38.47
C ASN A 135 -21.48 0.74 38.12
N GLU A 136 -20.55 1.67 38.35
CA GLU A 136 -19.09 1.46 38.49
C GLU A 136 -18.21 1.38 37.23
N SER A 137 -18.74 1.15 36.03
CA SER A 137 -17.89 1.08 34.83
C SER A 137 -17.94 2.35 34.00
N VAL A 138 -16.78 3.01 33.91
CA VAL A 138 -16.54 4.10 32.94
C VAL A 138 -16.04 3.48 31.65
N GLY A 139 -16.56 3.93 30.52
CA GLY A 139 -16.10 3.57 29.20
C GLY A 139 -15.81 4.80 28.36
N LEU A 140 -15.07 4.60 27.27
CA LEU A 140 -14.81 5.58 26.24
C LEU A 140 -15.48 5.15 24.94
N LEU A 141 -16.27 6.04 24.35
CA LEU A 141 -16.74 5.96 22.97
C LEU A 141 -15.96 6.96 22.14
N CYS A 142 -15.21 6.46 21.17
CA CYS A 142 -14.49 7.26 20.19
C CYS A 142 -15.07 7.00 18.80
N GLU A 143 -15.63 8.02 18.16
CA GLU A 143 -16.00 8.00 16.75
C GLU A 143 -14.92 8.72 15.94
N TYR A 144 -14.42 8.04 14.90
CA TYR A 144 -13.33 8.56 14.08
C TYR A 144 -13.56 8.23 12.60
N GLU A 145 -13.02 9.08 11.75
CA GLU A 145 -13.01 8.93 10.31
C GLU A 145 -11.64 8.46 9.83
N LEU A 146 -11.65 7.37 9.07
CA LEU A 146 -10.49 6.80 8.41
C LEU A 146 -10.82 6.59 6.93
N ARG A 147 -10.13 7.30 6.03
CA ARG A 147 -10.42 7.28 4.57
C ARG A 147 -11.91 7.48 4.24
N ASN A 148 -12.53 8.51 4.80
CA ASN A 148 -13.95 8.83 4.59
C ASN A 148 -14.93 7.72 5.03
N LYS A 149 -14.46 6.75 5.83
CA LYS A 149 -15.30 5.78 6.53
C LYS A 149 -15.36 6.14 8.00
N ARG A 150 -16.57 6.21 8.52
CA ARG A 150 -16.82 6.41 9.95
C ARG A 150 -16.69 5.07 10.67
N ASN A 151 -15.89 5.05 11.71
CA ASN A 151 -15.68 3.92 12.60
C ASN A 151 -16.04 4.33 14.03
N LYS A 152 -16.43 3.34 14.83
CA LYS A 152 -16.73 3.51 16.25
C LYS A 152 -15.91 2.53 17.05
N LEU A 153 -15.29 3.03 18.11
CA LEU A 153 -14.55 2.23 19.07
C LEU A 153 -15.17 2.47 20.45
N ILE A 154 -15.58 1.38 21.09
CA ILE A 154 -16.13 1.39 22.45
C ILE A 154 -15.19 0.55 23.29
N GLN A 155 -14.69 1.13 24.38
CA GLN A 155 -13.93 0.42 25.40
C GLN A 155 -14.57 0.68 26.75
N ILE A 156 -14.75 -0.37 27.53
CA ILE A 156 -15.22 -0.28 28.91
C ILE A 156 -14.01 -0.55 29.80
N PHE A 157 -13.75 0.35 30.74
CA PHE A 157 -12.77 0.17 31.80
C PHE A 157 -13.51 -0.54 32.94
N ALA A 158 -13.06 -1.74 33.30
CA ALA A 158 -13.70 -2.53 34.33
C ALA A 158 -13.62 -1.80 35.67
N SER A 159 -14.70 -1.85 36.47
CA SER A 159 -14.55 -1.58 37.89
C SER A 159 -13.77 -2.75 38.51
N GLY A 160 -12.60 -2.48 39.07
CA GLY A 160 -12.04 -3.35 40.10
C GLY A 160 -12.89 -3.33 41.36
N TYR A 161 -14.07 -3.93 41.31
CA TYR A 161 -14.62 -4.69 42.42
C TYR A 161 -14.75 -6.12 41.91
N GLY A 162 -13.61 -6.81 41.90
CA GLY A 162 -13.64 -8.26 42.02
C GLY A 162 -14.03 -8.56 43.46
N ASP A 163 -14.98 -9.47 43.63
CA ASP A 163 -15.31 -10.13 44.89
C ASP A 163 -14.04 -10.33 45.74
N THR A 164 -13.92 -9.57 46.82
CA THR A 164 -13.17 -10.05 47.98
C THR A 164 -14.22 -10.41 49.00
N ASP A 165 -14.49 -11.71 49.03
CA ASP A 165 -15.28 -12.43 49.99
C ASP A 165 -15.20 -11.81 51.39
N GLU A 166 -16.36 -11.50 51.95
CA GLU A 166 -16.55 -11.33 53.39
C GLU A 166 -16.08 -12.63 54.08
N PHE A 167 -14.97 -12.53 54.84
CA PHE A 167 -14.58 -13.49 55.87
C PHE A 167 -14.61 -12.80 57.23
#